data_AF-A0AA43UM24-F1
#
_entry.id   AF-A0AA43UM24-F1
#
_cell.length_a   1.000
_cell.length_b   1.000
_cell.length_c   1.000
_cell.angle_alpha   90.00
_cell.angle_beta   90.00
_cell.angle_gamma   90.00
#
_symmetry.space_group_name_H-M   'P 1'
#
loop_
_entity.id
_entity.type
_entity.pdbx_description
1 polymer ?
#
loop_
_entity_poly.entity_id
_entity_poly.type
_entity_poly.pdbx_seq_one_letter_code
_entity_poly.pdbx_strand_id
1 'polypeptide(L)' 'HEINKYEIAQAKKFSHMYPLSMVPVIDYMIHKENEVANIRTIARGIESGLDADTIKGLLVI' A
#
# COMPACT_ATOMS: atom_id res chain seq x y z
N HIS A 1 4.77 1.31 14.33
CA HIS A 1 5.13 1.88 13.01
C HIS A 1 3.87 2.58 12.47
N GLU A 2 3.46 3.67 13.13
CA GLU A 2 2.18 4.38 12.90
C GLU A 2 2.33 5.57 11.93
N ILE A 3 3.57 5.91 11.56
CA ILE A 3 3.90 7.10 10.76
C ILE A 3 3.39 6.97 9.32
N ASN A 4 3.31 5.74 8.78
CA ASN A 4 3.04 5.52 7.36
C ASN A 4 1.56 5.78 6.96
N LYS A 5 0.60 5.39 7.81
CA LYS A 5 -0.84 5.53 7.48
C LYS A 5 -1.32 6.98 7.47
N TYR A 6 -0.81 7.78 8.40
CA TYR A 6 -1.20 9.19 8.51
C TYR A 6 -0.73 9.98 7.28
N GLU A 7 0.49 9.70 6.81
CA GLU A 7 1.06 10.37 5.63
C GLU A 7 0.31 10.01 4.35
N ILE A 8 -0.07 8.73 4.16
CA ILE A 8 -0.88 8.28 3.01
C ILE A 8 -2.26 8.96 3.02
N ALA A 9 -2.93 9.01 4.17
CA ALA A 9 -4.24 9.67 4.29
C ALA A 9 -4.16 11.17 3.97
N GLN A 10 -3.11 11.84 4.41
CA GLN A 10 -2.86 13.25 4.14
C GLN A 10 -2.51 13.48 2.66
N ALA A 11 -1.69 12.62 2.05
CA ALA A 11 -1.35 12.68 0.63
C ALA A 11 -2.61 12.55 -0.25
N LYS A 12 -3.50 11.60 0.06
CA LYS A 12 -4.78 11.41 -0.63
C LYS A 12 -5.68 12.64 -0.54
N LYS A 13 -5.77 13.25 0.65
CA LYS A 13 -6.56 14.47 0.86
C LYS A 13 -5.99 15.66 0.10
N PHE A 14 -4.66 15.79 0.07
CA PHE A 14 -3.96 16.87 -0.65
C PHE A 14 -4.04 16.71 -2.17
N SER A 15 -3.95 15.48 -2.66
CA SER A 15 -4.12 15.11 -4.08
C SER A 15 -5.46 15.59 -4.64
N HIS A 16 -6.57 15.36 -3.90
CA HIS A 16 -7.90 15.83 -4.31
C HIS A 16 -8.04 17.36 -4.32
N MET A 17 -7.24 18.09 -3.53
CA MET A 17 -7.26 19.56 -3.53
C MET A 17 -6.52 20.17 -4.72
N TYR A 18 -5.53 19.47 -5.29
CA TYR A 18 -4.72 19.96 -6.42
C TYR A 18 -4.67 18.94 -7.58
N PRO A 19 -5.79 18.74 -8.30
CA PRO A 19 -5.95 17.66 -9.27
C PRO A 19 -5.09 17.77 -10.54
N LEU A 20 -4.57 18.96 -10.88
CA LEU A 20 -3.63 19.17 -12.01
C LEU A 20 -2.15 19.21 -11.58
N SER A 21 -1.85 18.88 -10.32
CA SER A 21 -0.48 18.86 -9.80
C SER A 21 0.17 17.46 -9.92
N MET A 22 1.42 17.32 -9.48
CA MET A 22 2.11 16.02 -9.39
C MET A 22 1.59 15.13 -8.24
N VAL A 23 0.83 15.69 -7.30
CA VAL A 23 0.40 15.00 -6.07
C VAL A 23 -0.45 13.75 -6.35
N PRO A 24 -1.43 13.75 -7.29
CA PRO A 24 -2.19 12.55 -7.64
C PRO A 24 -1.33 11.42 -8.25
N VAL A 25 -0.28 11.77 -8.98
CA VAL A 25 0.65 10.79 -9.55
C VAL A 25 1.44 10.10 -8.44
N ILE A 26 1.96 10.88 -7.49
CA ILE A 26 2.68 10.36 -6.32
C ILE A 26 1.76 9.50 -5.45
N ASP A 27 0.53 9.97 -5.18
CA ASP A 27 -0.48 9.22 -4.43
C ASP A 27 -0.77 7.86 -5.09
N TYR A 28 -0.97 7.84 -6.42
CA TYR A 28 -1.14 6.60 -7.16
C TYR A 28 0.07 5.66 -7.04
N MET A 29 1.28 6.19 -7.21
CA MET A 29 2.50 5.38 -7.14
C MET A 29 2.66 4.69 -5.78
N ILE A 30 2.42 5.42 -4.68
CA ILE A 30 2.50 4.85 -3.31
C ILE A 30 1.47 3.72 -3.13
N HIS A 31 0.22 3.95 -3.56
CA HIS A 31 -0.82 2.92 -3.46
C HIS A 31 -0.49 1.70 -4.34
N LYS A 32 0.09 1.94 -5.52
CA LYS A 32 0.46 0.85 -6.43
C LYS A 32 1.62 0.03 -5.90
N GLU A 33 2.59 0.65 -5.25
CA GLU A 33 3.70 -0.04 -4.59
C GLU A 33 3.18 -0.98 -3.48
N ASN A 34 2.27 -0.50 -2.64
CA ASN A 34 1.62 -1.31 -1.60
C ASN A 34 0.81 -2.48 -2.19
N GLU A 35 0.04 -2.24 -3.25
CA GLU A 35 -0.73 -3.28 -3.93
C GLU A 35 0.18 -4.40 -4.47
N VAL A 36 1.26 -4.03 -5.17
CA VAL A 36 2.23 -4.98 -5.74
C VAL A 36 2.98 -5.72 -4.64
N ALA A 37 3.35 -5.04 -3.55
CA ALA A 37 3.98 -5.66 -2.39
C ALA A 37 3.07 -6.73 -1.78
N ASN A 38 1.78 -6.40 -1.55
CA ASN A 38 0.81 -7.33 -0.98
C ASN A 38 0.58 -8.56 -1.88
N ILE A 39 0.43 -8.38 -3.19
CA ILE A 39 0.30 -9.48 -4.15
C ILE A 39 1.54 -10.40 -4.09
N ARG A 40 2.75 -9.82 -4.05
CA ARG A 40 3.99 -10.59 -3.95
C ARG A 40 4.09 -11.36 -2.64
N THR A 41 3.71 -10.75 -1.52
CA THR A 41 3.67 -11.40 -0.20
C THR A 41 2.73 -12.60 -0.21
N ILE A 42 1.54 -12.46 -0.80
CA ILE A 42 0.57 -13.55 -0.94
C ILE A 42 1.17 -14.68 -1.79
N ALA A 43 1.70 -14.37 -2.96
CA ALA A 43 2.27 -15.38 -3.87
C ALA A 43 3.39 -16.19 -3.20
N ARG A 44 4.33 -15.52 -2.54
CA ARG A 44 5.44 -16.16 -1.83
C ARG A 44 4.98 -16.94 -0.60
N GLY A 45 3.99 -16.42 0.13
CA GLY A 45 3.43 -17.10 1.29
C GLY A 45 2.78 -18.42 0.91
N ILE A 46 2.02 -18.43 -0.19
CA ILE A 46 1.41 -19.65 -0.75
C ILE A 46 2.50 -20.62 -1.20
N GLU A 47 3.50 -20.17 -1.95
CA GLU A 47 4.62 -21.00 -2.42
C GLU A 47 5.40 -21.63 -1.25
N SER A 48 5.53 -20.91 -0.13
CA SER A 48 6.23 -21.38 1.07
C SER A 48 5.34 -22.25 1.99
N GLY A 49 4.07 -22.47 1.66
CA GLY A 49 3.14 -23.25 2.46
C GLY A 49 2.65 -22.58 3.75
N LEU A 50 2.72 -21.25 3.84
CA LEU A 50 2.18 -20.50 4.98
C LEU A 50 0.65 -20.57 5.00
N ASP A 51 0.07 -20.60 6.20
CA ASP A 51 -1.38 -20.50 6.36
C ASP A 51 -1.87 -19.07 6.07
N ALA A 52 -3.16 -18.95 5.77
CA ALA A 52 -3.76 -17.69 5.34
C ALA A 52 -3.70 -16.60 6.42
N ASP A 53 -3.74 -16.94 7.70
CA ASP A 53 -3.73 -15.94 8.77
C ASP A 53 -2.32 -15.39 9.00
N THR A 54 -1.30 -16.25 8.89
CA THR A 54 0.10 -15.80 8.83
C THR A 54 0.34 -14.87 7.64
N ILE A 55 -0.14 -15.23 6.44
CA ILE A 55 0.02 -14.37 5.24
C ILE A 55 -0.67 -13.01 5.42
N LYS A 56 -1.88 -12.98 5.98
CA LYS A 56 -2.61 -11.72 6.25
C LYS A 56 -1.84 -10.81 7.22
N GLY A 57 -1.16 -11.39 8.22
CA GLY A 57 -0.34 -10.63 9.16
C GLY A 57 0.88 -9.93 8.52
N LEU A 58 1.25 -10.33 7.30
CA LEU A 58 2.39 -9.79 6.56
C LEU A 58 2.00 -8.73 5.51
N LEU A 59 0.69 -8.45 5.35
CA LEU A 59 0.23 -7.45 4.38
C LEU A 59 0.49 -6.02 4.89
N VAL A 60 0.87 -5.14 3.96
CA VAL A 60 0.99 -3.69 4.18
C VAL A 60 -0.42 -3.09 4.20
N ILE A 61 -0.70 -2.26 5.22
CA ILE A 61 -2.01 -1.62 5.49
C ILE A 61 -1.88 -0.11 5.40
#